data_AF-A0A8J5FTE2-F1
#
_entry.id   AF-A0A8J5FTE2-F1
#
_cell.length_a   1.000
_cell.length_b   1.000
_cell.length_c   1.000
_cell.angle_alpha   90.00
_cell.angle_beta   90.00
_cell.angle_gamma   90.00
#
_symmetry.space_group_name_H-M   'P 1'
#
loop_
_entity.id
_entity.type
_entity.pdbx_description
1 polymer ?
#
loop_
_entity_poly.entity_id
_entity_poly.type
_entity_poly.pdbx_seq_one_letter_code
_entity_poly.pdbx_strand_id
1 'polypeptide(L)'
;MSKLSSFLSPCLLVLFLFLRRCIADVGTAAFYAPPYIPTVCYGEETGEFPPGNLFAAAGEAIWDGGAACGRFYMVRCLSSASPRACVAGGSVRVKIVDQGSALGSPPSKNGTTMVLSLEAYRRIASLRAASVNIEFMESDL
;
A
#
# COMPACT_ATOMS: atom_id res chain seq x y z
N MET A 1 35.18 44.89 -12.40
CA MET A 1 35.01 43.55 -13.04
C MET A 1 34.80 42.52 -11.94
N SER A 2 33.59 42.47 -11.39
CA SER A 2 33.19 41.56 -10.31
C SER A 2 32.88 40.18 -10.89
N LYS A 3 33.79 39.23 -10.69
CA LYS A 3 33.57 37.79 -10.94
C LYS A 3 32.61 37.25 -9.87
N LEU A 4 31.31 37.38 -10.09
CA LEU A 4 30.28 36.87 -9.18
C LEU A 4 29.32 35.95 -9.94
N SER A 5 29.82 34.87 -10.57
CA SER A 5 28.96 34.07 -11.45
C SER A 5 29.27 32.56 -11.55
N SER A 6 30.15 31.97 -10.75
CA SER A 6 30.51 30.55 -10.96
C SER A 6 30.21 29.59 -9.78
N PHE A 7 30.03 30.10 -8.55
CA PHE A 7 29.80 29.23 -7.38
C PHE A 7 28.32 28.95 -7.06
N LEU A 8 27.37 29.64 -7.70
CA LEU A 8 25.92 29.42 -7.50
C LEU A 8 25.39 28.14 -8.19
N SER A 9 26.16 27.57 -9.12
CA SER A 9 25.75 26.41 -9.93
C SER A 9 25.84 25.04 -9.20
N PRO A 10 26.94 24.69 -8.49
CA PRO A 10 27.05 23.37 -7.84
C PRO A 10 26.16 23.23 -6.59
N CYS A 11 25.91 24.32 -5.85
CA CYS A 11 25.02 24.29 -4.67
C CYS A 11 23.56 24.00 -5.03
N LEU A 12 23.08 24.55 -6.16
CA LEU A 12 21.70 24.34 -6.62
C LEU A 12 21.49 22.89 -7.09
N LEU A 13 22.49 22.28 -7.74
CA LEU A 13 22.47 20.88 -8.18
C LEU A 13 22.42 19.90 -7.00
N VAL A 14 23.18 20.20 -5.94
CA VAL A 14 23.18 19.42 -4.69
C VAL A 14 21.84 19.53 -3.95
N LEU A 15 21.20 20.70 -3.96
CA LEU A 15 19.87 20.90 -3.36
C LEU A 15 18.77 20.05 -4.04
N PHE A 16 18.87 19.84 -5.37
CA PHE A 16 17.96 18.95 -6.11
C PHE A 16 18.16 17.46 -5.78
N LEU A 17 19.37 17.04 -5.43
CA LEU A 17 19.67 15.66 -5.01
C LEU A 17 19.12 15.35 -3.60
N PHE A 18 18.91 16.37 -2.76
CA PHE A 18 18.35 16.23 -1.41
C PHE A 18 16.83 16.36 -1.35
N LEU A 19 16.17 16.76 -2.44
CA LEU A 19 14.71 16.69 -2.56
C LEU A 19 14.31 15.21 -2.71
N ARG A 20 14.25 14.48 -1.59
CA ARG A 20 13.55 13.19 -1.53
C ARG A 20 12.09 13.46 -1.90
N ARG A 21 11.71 13.11 -3.14
CA ARG A 21 10.32 13.09 -3.55
C ARG A 21 9.65 11.92 -2.82
N CYS A 22 9.00 12.19 -1.69
CA CYS A 22 8.00 11.27 -1.15
C CYS A 22 6.78 11.34 -2.05
N ILE A 23 6.78 10.55 -3.12
CA ILE A 23 5.62 10.37 -3.97
C ILE A 23 4.79 9.26 -3.32
N ALA A 24 3.67 9.65 -2.71
CA ALA A 24 2.62 8.69 -2.41
C ALA A 24 1.79 8.49 -3.68
N ASP A 25 1.50 7.24 -4.01
CA ASP A 25 0.60 6.88 -5.09
C ASP A 25 -0.84 6.80 -4.57
N VAL A 26 -1.81 6.87 -5.47
CA VAL A 26 -3.23 6.79 -5.14
C VAL A 26 -3.88 5.59 -5.82
N GLY A 27 -4.80 4.96 -5.10
CA GLY A 27 -5.45 3.77 -5.59
C GLY A 27 -6.73 3.47 -4.84
N THR A 28 -7.17 2.22 -4.96
CA THR A 28 -8.33 1.73 -4.21
C THR A 28 -7.93 0.55 -3.34
N ALA A 29 -8.56 0.43 -2.18
CA ALA A 29 -8.45 -0.74 -1.33
C ALA A 29 -9.80 -1.44 -1.16
N ALA A 30 -9.75 -2.76 -1.07
CA ALA A 30 -10.82 -3.63 -0.60
C ALA A 30 -10.33 -4.46 0.61
N PHE A 31 -11.18 -5.34 1.13
CA PHE A 31 -10.79 -6.34 2.13
C PHE A 31 -11.24 -7.75 1.74
N TYR A 32 -10.59 -8.76 2.31
CA TYR A 32 -11.00 -10.16 2.17
C TYR A 32 -10.84 -10.94 3.49
N ALA A 33 -11.64 -12.00 3.62
CA ALA A 33 -11.70 -12.84 4.81
C ALA A 33 -10.88 -14.12 4.63
N PRO A 34 -10.59 -14.88 5.71
CA PRO A 34 -10.03 -16.22 5.58
C PRO A 34 -10.89 -17.13 4.66
N PRO A 35 -10.30 -18.16 4.03
CA PRO A 35 -8.92 -18.61 4.21
C PRO A 35 -7.90 -17.67 3.53
N TYR A 36 -6.78 -17.44 4.23
CA TYR A 36 -5.68 -16.60 3.73
C TYR A 36 -4.54 -17.38 3.08
N ILE A 37 -4.58 -18.72 3.19
CA ILE A 37 -3.64 -19.64 2.57
C ILE A 37 -4.41 -20.59 1.65
N PRO A 38 -3.76 -21.12 0.59
CA PRO A 38 -2.42 -20.77 0.14
C PRO A 38 -2.37 -19.36 -0.47
N THR A 39 -1.22 -18.71 -0.39
CA THR A 39 -0.95 -17.44 -1.08
C THR A 39 -0.16 -17.66 -2.36
N VAL A 40 -0.26 -16.75 -3.31
CA VAL A 40 0.58 -16.80 -4.53
C VAL A 40 2.07 -16.59 -4.22
N CYS A 41 2.42 -15.75 -3.24
CA CYS A 41 3.83 -15.48 -2.94
C CYS A 41 4.53 -16.64 -2.21
N TYR A 42 3.83 -17.29 -1.28
CA TYR A 42 4.47 -18.18 -0.30
C TYR A 42 3.74 -19.52 -0.09
N GLY A 43 2.68 -19.80 -0.85
CA GLY A 43 1.90 -21.03 -0.70
C GLY A 43 1.31 -21.16 0.71
N GLU A 44 1.57 -22.29 1.37
CA GLU A 44 1.07 -22.64 2.70
C GLU A 44 1.94 -22.09 3.86
N GLU A 45 2.96 -21.29 3.58
CA GLU A 45 3.91 -20.79 4.59
C GLU A 45 3.30 -19.69 5.48
N THR A 46 2.75 -20.09 6.63
CA THR A 46 2.17 -19.16 7.61
C THR A 46 3.17 -18.22 8.29
N GLY A 47 4.47 -18.56 8.28
CA GLY A 47 5.53 -17.74 8.87
C GLY A 47 5.77 -16.40 8.17
N GLU A 48 5.25 -16.25 6.96
CA GLU A 48 5.42 -15.03 6.15
C GLU A 48 4.45 -13.91 6.52
N PHE A 49 3.46 -14.21 7.38
CA PHE A 49 2.42 -13.28 7.77
C PHE A 49 2.92 -12.37 8.90
N PRO A 50 2.86 -11.03 8.74
CA PRO A 50 3.31 -10.11 9.78
C PRO A 50 2.40 -10.16 11.01
N PRO A 51 2.90 -9.76 12.20
CA PRO A 51 2.13 -9.74 13.43
C PRO A 51 0.79 -9.00 13.29
N GLY A 52 -0.26 -9.58 13.85
CA GLY A 52 -1.61 -8.99 13.79
C GLY A 52 -2.28 -9.09 12.42
N ASN A 53 -1.80 -9.97 11.54
CA ASN A 53 -2.32 -10.18 10.18
C ASN A 53 -2.33 -8.88 9.37
N LEU A 54 -1.33 -8.02 9.54
CA LEU A 54 -1.25 -6.74 8.82
C LEU A 54 -0.62 -6.95 7.44
N PHE A 55 -1.35 -7.59 6.53
CA PHE A 55 -0.92 -7.89 5.18
C PHE A 55 -1.96 -7.50 4.14
N ALA A 56 -1.57 -7.59 2.87
CA ALA A 56 -2.43 -7.35 1.73
C ALA A 56 -2.08 -8.27 0.55
N ALA A 57 -3.04 -8.40 -0.35
CA ALA A 57 -2.82 -8.91 -1.69
C ALA A 57 -2.68 -7.76 -2.68
N ALA A 58 -1.74 -7.88 -3.61
CA ALA A 58 -1.47 -6.88 -4.62
C ALA A 58 -2.41 -7.05 -5.82
N GLY A 59 -3.14 -5.99 -6.19
CA GLY A 59 -3.87 -5.94 -7.44
C GLY A 59 -2.94 -5.79 -8.64
N GLU A 60 -3.47 -6.00 -9.85
CA GLU A 60 -2.68 -6.01 -11.10
C GLU A 60 -1.80 -4.76 -11.29
N ALA A 61 -2.27 -3.59 -10.83
CA ALA A 61 -1.52 -2.33 -10.95
C ALA A 61 -0.19 -2.30 -10.17
N ILE A 62 -0.08 -3.10 -9.10
CA ILE A 62 1.11 -3.14 -8.24
C ILE A 62 1.70 -4.55 -8.11
N TRP A 63 1.11 -5.56 -8.73
CA TRP A 63 1.56 -6.96 -8.63
C TRP A 63 2.95 -7.18 -9.22
N ASP A 64 3.25 -6.48 -10.32
CA ASP A 64 4.58 -6.47 -10.96
C ASP A 64 5.10 -7.89 -11.25
N GLY A 65 4.21 -8.77 -11.74
CA GLY A 65 4.55 -10.17 -12.04
C GLY A 65 5.03 -10.99 -10.82
N GLY A 66 4.66 -10.58 -9.60
CA GLY A 66 5.08 -11.20 -8.35
C GLY A 66 6.28 -10.52 -7.69
N ALA A 67 6.91 -9.53 -8.34
CA ALA A 67 8.00 -8.78 -7.73
C ALA A 67 7.55 -7.93 -6.53
N ALA A 68 6.24 -7.75 -6.34
CA ALA A 68 5.66 -7.11 -5.17
C ALA A 68 5.68 -7.96 -3.90
N CYS A 69 5.85 -9.28 -4.01
CA CYS A 69 5.88 -10.19 -2.86
C CYS A 69 6.92 -9.74 -1.83
N GLY A 70 6.50 -9.63 -0.57
CA GLY A 70 7.36 -9.23 0.54
C GLY A 70 7.58 -7.72 0.69
N ARG A 71 7.20 -6.89 -0.30
CA ARG A 71 7.27 -5.43 -0.16
C ARG A 71 6.31 -4.96 0.92
N PHE A 72 6.70 -3.91 1.63
CA PHE A 72 5.86 -3.25 2.62
C PHE A 72 5.31 -1.94 2.09
N TYR A 73 4.04 -1.67 2.34
CA TYR A 73 3.40 -0.40 2.01
C TYR A 73 2.79 0.24 3.25
N MET A 74 2.99 1.55 3.41
CA MET A 74 2.17 2.35 4.30
C MET A 74 0.91 2.76 3.54
N VAL A 75 -0.27 2.51 4.10
CA VAL A 75 -1.57 2.73 3.44
C VAL A 75 -2.46 3.59 4.32
N ARG A 76 -3.10 4.60 3.72
CA ARG A 76 -4.08 5.48 4.39
C ARG A 76 -5.33 5.66 3.55
N CYS A 77 -6.49 5.70 4.22
CA CYS A 77 -7.76 6.03 3.58
C CYS A 77 -7.84 7.53 3.27
N LEU A 78 -8.13 7.88 2.01
CA LEU A 78 -8.37 9.25 1.55
C LEU A 78 -9.86 9.58 1.57
N SER A 79 -10.68 8.71 1.00
CA SER A 79 -12.12 8.92 0.86
C SER A 79 -12.87 7.60 0.62
N SER A 80 -14.20 7.65 0.73
CA SER A 80 -15.08 6.53 0.46
C SER A 80 -16.43 7.03 -0.08
N ALA A 81 -17.09 6.20 -0.88
CA ALA A 81 -18.50 6.42 -1.22
C ALA A 81 -19.42 6.23 0.00
N SER A 82 -19.01 5.40 0.98
CA SER A 82 -19.74 5.23 2.22
C SER A 82 -19.39 6.37 3.20
N PRO A 83 -20.39 7.13 3.69
CA PRO A 83 -20.14 8.26 4.58
C PRO A 83 -19.38 7.84 5.85
N ARG A 84 -18.37 8.64 6.23
CA ARG A 84 -17.56 8.45 7.45
C ARG A 84 -16.91 7.07 7.56
N ALA A 85 -16.57 6.44 6.43
CA ALA A 85 -15.93 5.14 6.43
C ALA A 85 -14.44 5.19 6.84
N CYS A 86 -13.70 6.21 6.41
CA CYS A 86 -12.29 6.35 6.78
C CYS A 86 -12.11 6.57 8.28
N VAL A 87 -11.16 5.88 8.88
CA VAL A 87 -10.71 6.12 10.26
C VAL A 87 -9.87 7.39 10.28
N ALA A 88 -10.22 8.34 11.15
CA ALA A 88 -9.48 9.61 11.26
C ALA A 88 -8.03 9.35 11.70
N GLY A 89 -7.06 9.81 10.89
CA GLY A 89 -5.63 9.55 11.12
C GLY A 89 -5.21 8.09 10.98
N GLY A 90 -6.11 7.21 10.50
CA GLY A 90 -5.85 5.79 10.36
C GLY A 90 -4.85 5.51 9.24
N SER A 91 -3.72 4.90 9.60
CA SER A 91 -2.71 4.42 8.67
C SER A 91 -2.26 3.03 9.09
N VAL A 92 -1.84 2.20 8.15
CA VAL A 92 -1.38 0.84 8.41
C VAL A 92 -0.22 0.48 7.51
N ARG A 93 0.82 -0.14 8.08
CA ARG A 93 1.89 -0.77 7.32
C ARG A 93 1.49 -2.21 7.02
N VAL A 94 1.49 -2.61 5.75
CA VAL A 94 1.13 -3.96 5.31
C VAL A 94 2.23 -4.59 4.48
N LYS A 95 2.44 -5.91 4.65
CA LYS A 95 3.27 -6.72 3.74
C LYS A 95 2.41 -7.27 2.60
N ILE A 96 2.91 -7.24 1.37
CA ILE A 96 2.28 -7.97 0.27
C ILE A 96 2.61 -9.46 0.40
N VAL A 97 1.58 -10.29 0.55
CA VAL A 97 1.73 -11.74 0.69
C VAL A 97 0.99 -12.53 -0.38
N ASP A 98 0.13 -11.89 -1.19
CA ASP A 98 -0.74 -12.60 -2.14
C ASP A 98 -1.05 -11.76 -3.39
N GLN A 99 -1.68 -12.37 -4.40
CA GLN A 99 -2.17 -11.70 -5.61
C GLN A 99 -3.69 -11.51 -5.54
N GLY A 100 -4.17 -10.29 -5.76
CA GLY A 100 -5.58 -9.93 -5.62
C GLY A 100 -6.54 -10.65 -6.57
N SER A 101 -6.04 -11.24 -7.66
CA SER A 101 -6.81 -12.05 -8.63
C SER A 101 -6.85 -13.55 -8.30
N ALA A 102 -6.10 -14.01 -7.29
CA ALA A 102 -5.95 -15.42 -6.92
C ALA A 102 -6.24 -15.70 -5.43
N LEU A 103 -7.07 -14.86 -4.81
CA LEU A 103 -7.42 -14.95 -3.39
C LEU A 103 -8.21 -16.23 -3.06
N GLY A 104 -7.97 -16.77 -1.86
CA GLY A 104 -8.75 -17.90 -1.31
C GLY A 104 -10.21 -17.56 -0.97
N SER A 105 -10.58 -16.28 -0.94
CA SER A 105 -11.97 -15.83 -0.79
C SER A 105 -12.26 -14.58 -1.65
N PRO A 106 -13.51 -14.37 -2.08
CA PRO A 106 -13.86 -13.17 -2.83
C PRO A 106 -13.63 -11.90 -2.00
N PRO A 107 -12.97 -10.88 -2.57
CA PRO A 107 -12.80 -9.60 -1.89
C PRO A 107 -14.13 -8.82 -1.86
N SER A 108 -14.22 -7.86 -0.95
CA SER A 108 -15.36 -6.94 -0.86
C SER A 108 -15.59 -6.12 -2.14
N LYS A 109 -14.52 -5.89 -2.90
CA LYS A 109 -14.56 -5.34 -4.26
C LYS A 109 -13.40 -5.85 -5.11
N ASN A 110 -13.73 -6.40 -6.28
CA ASN A 110 -12.75 -6.87 -7.26
C ASN A 110 -11.98 -5.71 -7.92
N GLY A 111 -10.77 -6.00 -8.41
CA GLY A 111 -10.00 -5.08 -9.25
C GLY A 111 -9.49 -3.83 -8.52
N THR A 112 -9.32 -3.90 -7.21
CA THR A 112 -8.73 -2.81 -6.43
C THR A 112 -7.20 -2.89 -6.46
N THR A 113 -6.53 -1.77 -6.17
CA THR A 113 -5.06 -1.68 -6.15
C THR A 113 -4.47 -2.58 -5.06
N MET A 114 -5.11 -2.64 -3.89
CA MET A 114 -4.73 -3.53 -2.78
C MET A 114 -5.97 -4.18 -2.17
N VAL A 115 -5.90 -5.48 -1.90
CA VAL A 115 -6.92 -6.17 -1.09
C VAL A 115 -6.32 -6.46 0.28
N LEU A 116 -6.75 -5.72 1.29
CA LEU A 116 -6.21 -5.81 2.65
C LEU A 116 -6.81 -6.99 3.42
N SER A 117 -6.09 -7.56 4.36
CA SER A 117 -6.71 -8.42 5.38
C SER A 117 -7.80 -7.65 6.15
N LEU A 118 -8.69 -8.37 6.84
CA LEU A 118 -9.70 -7.74 7.68
C LEU A 118 -9.08 -6.88 8.79
N GLU A 119 -7.98 -7.34 9.37
CA GLU A 119 -7.25 -6.66 10.45
C GLU A 119 -6.60 -5.36 9.95
N ALA A 120 -5.97 -5.40 8.77
CA ALA A 120 -5.37 -4.22 8.16
C ALA A 120 -6.43 -3.20 7.71
N TYR A 121 -7.50 -3.65 7.06
CA TYR A 121 -8.55 -2.75 6.57
C TYR A 121 -9.21 -1.95 7.70
N ARG A 122 -9.50 -2.62 8.84
CA ARG A 122 -10.09 -1.97 10.02
C ARG A 122 -9.24 -0.85 10.61
N ARG A 123 -7.93 -0.81 10.33
CA ARG A 123 -7.05 0.28 10.77
C ARG A 123 -7.28 1.58 9.99
N ILE A 124 -7.77 1.49 8.75
CA ILE A 124 -7.93 2.64 7.86
C ILE A 124 -9.40 2.94 7.51
N ALA A 125 -10.28 1.93 7.56
CA ALA A 125 -11.67 2.09 7.15
C ALA A 125 -12.63 1.09 7.82
N SER A 126 -13.90 1.47 7.89
CA SER A 126 -15.01 0.61 8.33
C SER A 126 -15.37 -0.43 7.27
N LEU A 127 -15.59 -1.69 7.69
CA LEU A 127 -16.02 -2.79 6.81
C LEU A 127 -17.39 -2.56 6.14
N ARG A 128 -18.14 -1.53 6.53
CA ARG A 128 -19.36 -1.12 5.80
C ARG A 128 -19.05 -0.55 4.41
N ALA A 129 -17.84 -0.02 4.22
CA ALA A 129 -17.36 0.36 2.90
C ALA A 129 -16.73 -0.86 2.23
N ALA A 130 -17.33 -1.33 1.14
CA ALA A 130 -16.75 -2.40 0.34
C ALA A 130 -15.42 -2.01 -0.32
N SER A 131 -15.19 -0.70 -0.50
CA SER A 131 -13.93 -0.17 -1.01
C SER A 131 -13.72 1.29 -0.58
N VAL A 132 -12.46 1.69 -0.50
CA VAL A 132 -12.04 3.06 -0.20
C VAL A 132 -10.96 3.50 -1.17
N ASN A 133 -10.88 4.81 -1.43
CA ASN A 133 -9.74 5.41 -2.11
C ASN A 133 -8.62 5.55 -1.08
N ILE A 134 -7.41 5.15 -1.46
CA ILE A 134 -6.25 5.16 -0.58
C ILE A 134 -5.12 5.98 -1.19
N GLU A 135 -4.27 6.50 -0.33
CA GLU A 135 -2.88 6.78 -0.68
C GLU A 135 -2.01 5.67 -0.12
N PHE A 136 -0.95 5.32 -0.83
CA PHE A 136 0.01 4.34 -0.40
C PHE A 136 1.42 4.66 -0.89
N MET A 137 2.41 4.20 -0.14
CA MET A 137 3.82 4.32 -0.53
C MET A 137 4.63 3.16 0.02
N GLU A 138 5.64 2.74 -0.74
CA GLU A 138 6.56 1.70 -0.29
C GLU A 138 7.32 2.16 0.97
N SER A 139 7.47 1.25 1.93
CA SER A 139 7.98 1.53 3.28
C SER A 139 9.24 0.71 3.54
N ASP A 140 10.40 1.31 3.26
CA ASP A 140 11.73 0.70 3.37
C ASP A 140 12.31 0.61 4.80
N LEU A 141 11.50 0.85 5.84
CA LEU A 141 11.92 0.88 7.25
C LEU A 141 11.12 -0.14 8.06
#